data_AF-A0A498H6S1-F1
#
_entry.id   AF-A0A498H6S1-F1
#
_cell.length_a   1.000
_cell.length_b   1.000
_cell.length_c   1.000
_cell.angle_alpha   90.00
_cell.angle_beta   90.00
_cell.angle_gamma   90.00
#
_symmetry.space_group_name_H-M   'P 1'
#
loop_
_entity.id
_entity.type
_entity.pdbx_description
1 polymer ?
#
loop_
_entity_poly.entity_id
_entity_poly.type
_entity_poly.pdbx_seq_one_letter_code
_entity_poly.pdbx_strand_id
1 'polypeptide(L)'
;MIPNSILKNINDSFIDDLSNNYSFDIRSLNFDCVLVLPHSSFVEKIGSKYFKNIYSLILESLLNRFENIGVKYHPRENSGDFLEIDNDVVKLIPNSIPLELVWISLMKNPPLIVIGDISTGLLTCNLVFKNKTSIISTANILDVPVEYNLVQFFDNIGVEMPMNITEFYKTINKIS
;
A
#
# COMPACT_ATOMS: atom_id res chain seq x y z
N MET A 1 -7.10 18.27 -8.55
CA MET A 1 -5.73 18.14 -8.00
C MET A 1 -5.69 18.85 -6.65
N ILE A 2 -5.20 18.21 -5.58
CA ILE A 2 -5.12 18.86 -4.26
C ILE A 2 -4.12 20.03 -4.35
N PRO A 3 -4.47 21.27 -3.96
CA PRO A 3 -3.54 22.38 -3.97
C PRO A 3 -2.29 22.08 -3.14
N ASN A 4 -1.10 22.25 -3.72
CA ASN A 4 0.17 22.04 -3.00
C ASN A 4 0.28 22.90 -1.73
N SER A 5 -0.44 24.02 -1.65
CA SER A 5 -0.52 24.86 -0.46
C SER A 5 -1.10 24.13 0.75
N ILE A 6 -2.07 23.23 0.57
CA ILE A 6 -2.67 22.45 1.65
C ILE A 6 -1.62 21.50 2.24
N LEU A 7 -0.92 20.76 1.38
CA LEU A 7 0.11 19.81 1.81
C LEU A 7 1.32 20.51 2.45
N LYS A 8 1.69 21.70 1.98
CA LYS A 8 2.79 22.50 2.57
C LYS A 8 2.49 23.01 3.98
N ASN A 9 1.22 23.14 4.33
CA ASN A 9 0.80 23.61 5.66
C ASN A 9 0.69 22.48 6.69
N ILE A 10 0.89 21.22 6.27
CA ILE A 10 1.01 20.10 7.19
C ILE A 10 2.36 20.25 7.91
N ASN A 11 2.28 20.64 9.18
CA ASN A 11 3.43 20.83 10.05
C ASN A 11 3.52 19.71 11.10
N ASP A 12 4.61 19.72 11.87
CA ASP A 12 4.86 18.67 12.85
C ASP A 12 3.78 18.66 13.96
N SER A 13 3.23 19.81 14.35
CA SER A 13 2.14 19.89 15.33
C SER A 13 0.87 19.17 14.86
N PHE A 14 0.52 19.25 13.58
CA PHE A 14 -0.63 18.51 13.05
C PHE A 14 -0.39 16.99 13.12
N ILE A 15 0.83 16.54 12.84
CA ILE A 15 1.20 15.12 12.96
C ILE A 15 1.18 14.66 14.44
N ASP A 16 1.56 15.53 15.39
CA ASP A 16 1.42 15.24 16.83
C ASP A 16 -0.03 15.03 17.22
N ASP A 17 -0.92 15.93 16.81
CA ASP A 17 -2.34 15.83 17.11
C ASP A 17 -2.94 14.54 16.56
N LEU A 18 -2.54 14.14 15.34
CA LEU A 18 -2.93 12.86 14.78
C LEU A 18 -2.40 11.68 15.59
N SER A 19 -1.11 11.70 15.95
CA SER A 19 -0.48 10.61 16.71
C SER A 19 -1.19 10.39 18.06
N ASN A 20 -1.53 11.48 18.74
CA ASN A 20 -2.28 11.47 20.00
C ASN A 20 -3.70 10.89 19.80
N ASN A 21 -4.41 11.34 18.76
CA ASN A 21 -5.77 10.87 18.50
C ASN A 21 -5.86 9.37 18.17
N TYR A 22 -4.85 8.82 17.49
CA TYR A 22 -4.80 7.40 17.15
C TYR A 22 -4.05 6.55 18.18
N SER A 23 -3.48 7.14 19.23
CA SER A 23 -2.62 6.47 20.21
C SER A 23 -1.51 5.65 19.54
N PHE A 24 -0.96 6.19 18.45
CA PHE A 24 0.05 5.55 17.63
C PHE A 24 1.05 6.60 17.15
N ASP A 25 2.35 6.32 17.30
CA ASP A 25 3.40 7.24 16.86
C ASP A 25 3.52 7.21 15.32
N ILE A 26 2.71 8.03 14.67
CA ILE A 26 2.67 8.15 13.21
C ILE A 26 4.00 8.69 12.65
N ARG A 27 4.82 9.40 13.45
CA ARG A 27 6.13 9.94 13.02
C ARG A 27 7.19 8.86 12.90
N SER A 28 7.06 7.79 13.67
CA SER A 28 7.98 6.65 13.61
C SER A 28 7.87 5.86 12.31
N LEU A 29 6.84 6.12 11.49
CA LEU A 29 6.67 5.48 10.21
C LEU A 29 7.75 5.92 9.23
N ASN A 30 8.58 4.95 8.86
CA ASN A 30 9.59 5.06 7.83
C ASN A 30 9.68 3.73 7.10
N PHE A 31 9.40 3.72 5.80
CA PHE A 31 9.27 2.51 5.00
C PHE A 31 9.90 2.71 3.63
N ASP A 32 10.63 1.71 3.17
CA ASP A 32 11.10 1.63 1.79
C ASP A 32 9.95 1.15 0.88
N CYS A 33 9.10 0.27 1.43
CA CYS A 33 7.97 -0.34 0.75
C CYS A 33 6.73 -0.37 1.66
N VAL A 34 5.55 -0.08 1.11
CA VAL A 34 4.27 -0.30 1.81
C VAL A 34 3.39 -1.28 1.02
N LEU A 35 3.01 -2.39 1.66
CA LEU A 35 2.06 -3.37 1.14
C LEU A 35 0.69 -3.18 1.80
N VAL A 36 -0.31 -2.80 1.01
CA VAL A 36 -1.69 -2.63 1.43
C VAL A 36 -2.49 -3.86 1.06
N LEU A 37 -3.07 -4.50 2.07
CA LEU A 37 -3.77 -5.77 1.94
C LEU A 37 -5.29 -5.55 1.96
N PRO A 38 -6.02 -6.15 1.01
CA PRO A 38 -7.47 -6.06 0.93
C PRO A 38 -8.14 -6.81 2.07
N HIS A 39 -9.46 -6.65 2.18
CA HIS A 39 -10.27 -7.46 3.06
C HIS A 39 -10.33 -8.91 2.54
N SER A 40 -9.77 -9.85 3.30
CA SER A 40 -9.62 -11.27 2.95
C SER A 40 -10.92 -11.88 2.42
N SER A 41 -12.02 -11.71 3.14
CA SER A 41 -13.32 -12.28 2.76
C SER A 41 -13.92 -11.69 1.49
N PHE A 42 -13.53 -10.46 1.10
CA PHE A 42 -13.93 -9.90 -0.18
C PHE A 42 -13.18 -10.59 -1.31
N VAL A 43 -11.86 -10.77 -1.17
CA VAL A 43 -11.02 -11.42 -2.19
C VAL A 43 -11.37 -12.89 -2.38
N GLU A 44 -11.63 -13.61 -1.29
CA GLU A 44 -12.09 -15.01 -1.37
C GLU A 44 -13.42 -15.14 -2.11
N LYS A 45 -14.35 -14.20 -1.90
CA LYS A 45 -15.68 -14.22 -2.54
C LYS A 45 -15.62 -13.91 -4.03
N ILE A 46 -14.73 -13.01 -4.45
CA ILE A 46 -14.71 -12.48 -5.81
C ILE A 46 -13.80 -13.25 -6.77
N GLY A 47 -13.04 -14.24 -6.32
CA GLY A 47 -12.45 -15.22 -7.23
C GLY A 47 -11.15 -15.89 -6.80
N SER A 48 -10.40 -15.32 -5.86
CA SER A 48 -9.02 -15.79 -5.61
C SER A 48 -8.91 -16.66 -4.37
N LYS A 49 -9.16 -17.97 -4.52
CA LYS A 49 -8.89 -18.97 -3.46
C LYS A 49 -7.43 -19.01 -3.02
N TYR A 50 -6.52 -18.44 -3.82
CA TYR A 50 -5.08 -18.45 -3.61
C TYR A 50 -4.50 -17.09 -3.22
N PHE A 51 -5.34 -16.11 -2.88
CA PHE A 51 -4.86 -14.75 -2.60
C PHE A 51 -3.81 -14.70 -1.49
N LYS A 52 -3.96 -15.51 -0.43
CA LYS A 52 -2.96 -15.61 0.64
C LYS A 52 -1.61 -16.03 0.08
N ASN A 53 -1.57 -17.10 -0.71
CA ASN A 53 -0.34 -17.58 -1.35
C ASN A 53 0.29 -16.52 -2.26
N ILE A 54 -0.52 -15.79 -3.02
CA ILE A 54 -0.04 -14.70 -3.88
C ILE A 54 0.59 -13.59 -3.03
N TYR A 55 -0.07 -13.15 -1.96
CA TYR A 55 0.47 -12.13 -1.08
C TYR A 55 1.69 -12.61 -0.28
N SER A 56 1.76 -13.88 0.09
CA SER A 56 2.98 -14.47 0.67
C SER A 56 4.15 -14.43 -0.30
N LEU A 57 3.94 -14.78 -1.58
CA LEU A 57 4.97 -14.68 -2.63
C LEU A 57 5.41 -13.24 -2.88
N ILE A 58 4.45 -12.31 -2.89
CA ILE A 58 4.75 -10.87 -2.97
C ILE A 58 5.61 -10.46 -1.78
N LEU A 59 5.19 -10.76 -0.55
CA LEU A 59 5.90 -10.39 0.67
C LEU A 59 7.32 -10.98 0.71
N GLU A 60 7.49 -12.26 0.38
CA GLU A 60 8.80 -12.92 0.27
C GLU A 60 9.72 -12.19 -0.71
N SER A 61 9.18 -11.77 -1.86
CA SER A 61 9.96 -11.00 -2.83
C SER A 61 10.34 -9.61 -2.33
N LEU A 62 9.57 -9.00 -1.43
CA LEU A 62 9.87 -7.70 -0.83
C LEU A 62 10.93 -7.84 0.26
N LEU A 63 10.83 -8.89 1.09
CA LEU A 63 11.78 -9.18 2.17
C LEU A 63 13.22 -9.35 1.66
N ASN A 64 13.39 -9.88 0.45
CA ASN A 64 14.69 -10.02 -0.17
C ASN A 64 15.32 -8.70 -0.69
N ARG A 65 14.62 -7.56 -0.52
CA ARG A 65 14.93 -6.32 -1.24
C ARG A 65 14.87 -5.05 -0.41
N PHE A 66 14.02 -5.02 0.60
CA PHE A 66 13.73 -3.82 1.38
C PHE A 66 14.03 -4.08 2.85
N GLU A 67 14.53 -3.08 3.55
CA GLU A 67 14.92 -3.19 4.96
C GLU A 67 13.80 -2.71 5.90
N ASN A 68 12.86 -1.92 5.40
CA ASN A 68 11.71 -1.43 6.15
C ASN A 68 10.42 -1.60 5.32
N ILE A 69 9.62 -2.61 5.66
CA ILE A 69 8.36 -2.90 4.97
C ILE A 69 7.19 -2.57 5.90
N GLY A 70 6.33 -1.66 5.46
CA GLY A 70 5.05 -1.41 6.11
C GLY A 70 3.99 -2.35 5.54
N VAL A 71 3.32 -3.12 6.38
CA VAL A 71 2.15 -3.92 5.95
C VAL A 71 0.90 -3.37 6.60
N LYS A 72 -0.13 -3.12 5.80
CA LYS A 72 -1.39 -2.57 6.29
C LYS A 72 -2.57 -3.40 5.81
N TYR A 73 -3.30 -3.99 6.74
CA TYR A 73 -4.57 -4.66 6.43
C TYR A 73 -5.71 -3.65 6.28
N HIS A 74 -6.74 -4.07 5.52
CA HIS A 74 -7.96 -3.31 5.34
C HIS A 74 -8.64 -3.02 6.69
N PRO A 75 -9.26 -1.83 6.91
CA PRO A 75 -9.86 -1.47 8.21
C PRO A 75 -10.95 -2.42 8.72
N ARG A 76 -11.62 -3.13 7.80
CA ARG A 76 -12.66 -4.14 8.11
C ARG A 76 -12.11 -5.56 8.27
N GLU A 77 -10.80 -5.74 8.18
CA GLU A 77 -10.18 -7.04 8.37
C GLU A 77 -10.26 -7.45 9.85
N ASN A 78 -10.92 -8.58 10.09
CA ASN A 78 -11.18 -9.10 11.43
C ASN A 78 -10.44 -10.42 11.68
N SER A 79 -9.88 -11.05 10.64
CA SER A 79 -9.12 -12.30 10.75
C SER A 79 -7.70 -12.11 11.30
N GLY A 80 -7.35 -10.89 11.72
CA GLY A 80 -6.03 -10.56 12.25
C GLY A 80 -4.96 -10.55 11.15
N ASP A 81 -3.78 -11.06 11.48
CA ASP A 81 -2.66 -11.21 10.55
C ASP A 81 -2.79 -12.53 9.78
N PHE A 82 -3.56 -12.51 8.68
CA PHE A 82 -3.80 -13.72 7.88
C PHE A 82 -2.58 -14.19 7.07
N LEU A 83 -1.51 -13.40 7.01
CA LEU A 83 -0.23 -13.77 6.41
C LEU A 83 0.76 -14.33 7.44
N GLU A 84 0.40 -14.34 8.72
CA GLU A 84 1.22 -14.87 9.83
C GLU A 84 2.65 -14.30 9.79
N ILE A 85 2.74 -12.97 9.70
CA ILE A 85 3.99 -12.26 9.50
C ILE A 85 4.80 -12.30 10.80
N ASP A 86 5.89 -13.06 10.77
CA ASP A 86 6.90 -13.10 11.83
C ASP A 86 8.26 -12.68 11.24
N ASN A 87 8.49 -11.37 11.14
CA ASN A 87 9.71 -10.82 10.57
C ASN A 87 10.01 -9.40 11.06
N ASP A 88 11.21 -9.16 11.58
CA ASP A 88 11.64 -7.88 12.16
C ASP A 88 11.71 -6.72 11.16
N VAL A 89 11.87 -7.00 9.85
CA VAL A 89 11.86 -6.00 8.77
C VAL A 89 10.44 -5.50 8.48
N VAL A 90 9.42 -6.27 8.88
CA VAL A 90 8.02 -5.94 8.61
C VAL A 90 7.39 -5.30 9.83
N LYS A 91 6.79 -4.12 9.64
CA LYS A 91 5.99 -3.46 10.68
C LYS A 91 4.54 -3.43 10.24
N LEU A 92 3.68 -3.98 11.09
CA LEU A 92 2.24 -3.91 10.90
C LEU A 92 1.76 -2.51 11.25
N ILE A 93 1.14 -1.84 10.26
CA ILE A 93 0.47 -0.56 10.46
C ILE A 93 -0.94 -0.86 10.97
N PRO A 94 -1.35 -0.32 12.13
CA PRO A 94 -2.67 -0.61 12.70
C PRO A 94 -3.82 -0.35 11.73
N ASN A 95 -4.79 -1.26 11.71
CA ASN A 95 -5.96 -1.20 10.82
C ASN A 95 -6.83 0.03 11.07
N SER A 96 -6.83 0.53 12.32
CA SER A 96 -7.55 1.73 12.76
C SER A 96 -7.06 3.03 12.11
N ILE A 97 -5.81 3.07 11.63
CA ILE A 97 -5.24 4.25 10.99
C ILE A 97 -5.71 4.32 9.54
N PRO A 98 -6.33 5.41 9.08
CA PRO A 98 -6.64 5.59 7.65
C PRO A 98 -5.38 5.62 6.79
N LEU A 99 -5.45 5.06 5.58
CA LEU A 99 -4.30 5.07 4.64
C LEU A 99 -3.85 6.49 4.31
N GLU A 100 -4.78 7.43 4.23
CA GLU A 100 -4.47 8.84 3.96
C GLU A 100 -3.54 9.44 5.00
N LEU A 101 -3.68 9.05 6.28
CA LEU A 101 -2.80 9.53 7.34
C LEU A 101 -1.41 8.89 7.27
N VAL A 102 -1.33 7.62 6.84
CA VAL A 102 -0.05 6.95 6.54
C VAL A 102 0.67 7.69 5.40
N TRP A 103 -0.04 8.10 4.35
CA TRP A 103 0.57 8.84 3.24
C TRP A 103 1.05 10.23 3.67
N ILE A 104 0.26 10.92 4.48
CA ILE A 104 0.64 12.23 5.04
C ILE A 104 1.89 12.10 5.91
N SER A 105 2.01 11.07 6.74
CA SER A 105 3.17 10.90 7.60
C SER A 105 4.47 10.62 6.84
N LEU A 106 4.36 9.88 5.74
CA LEU A 106 5.47 9.53 4.86
C LEU A 106 5.79 10.62 3.84
N MET A 107 5.05 11.73 3.77
CA MET A 107 5.22 12.72 2.69
C MET A 107 6.62 13.35 2.61
N LYS A 108 7.32 13.43 3.75
CA LYS A 108 8.69 13.97 3.85
C LYS A 108 9.73 12.95 3.35
N ASN A 109 9.50 11.66 3.60
CA ASN A 109 10.32 10.54 3.17
C ASN A 109 9.41 9.48 2.49
N PRO A 110 8.98 9.72 1.24
CA PRO A 110 8.08 8.80 0.56
C PRO A 110 8.73 7.41 0.39
N PRO A 111 7.96 6.32 0.48
CA PRO A 111 8.47 5.00 0.15
C PRO A 111 8.87 4.95 -1.33
N LEU A 112 9.81 4.08 -1.67
CA LEU A 112 10.17 3.81 -3.06
C LEU A 112 8.99 3.19 -3.80
N ILE A 113 8.23 2.34 -3.10
CA ILE A 113 7.14 1.58 -3.69
C ILE A 113 5.94 1.42 -2.76
N VAL A 114 4.74 1.50 -3.33
CA VAL A 114 3.48 1.11 -2.69
C VAL A 114 2.79 0.06 -3.54
N ILE A 115 2.38 -1.03 -2.91
CA ILE A 115 1.71 -2.16 -3.54
C ILE A 115 0.35 -2.34 -2.88
N GLY A 116 -0.71 -2.49 -3.65
CA GLY A 116 -2.04 -2.76 -3.09
C GLY A 116 -3.02 -3.27 -4.12
N ASP A 117 -4.25 -3.54 -3.72
CA ASP A 117 -5.34 -3.79 -4.66
C ASP A 117 -5.87 -2.49 -5.26
N ILE A 118 -6.90 -2.58 -6.12
CA ILE A 118 -7.61 -1.39 -6.58
C ILE A 118 -8.45 -0.83 -5.44
N SER A 119 -7.90 0.19 -4.79
CA SER A 119 -8.55 0.92 -3.72
C SER A 119 -8.33 2.42 -3.85
N THR A 120 -9.17 3.20 -3.18
CA THR A 120 -8.97 4.66 -3.05
C THR A 120 -7.65 4.99 -2.37
N GLY A 121 -7.08 4.06 -1.60
CA GLY A 121 -5.77 4.20 -0.97
C GLY A 121 -4.63 4.37 -1.97
N LEU A 122 -4.65 3.67 -3.10
CA LEU A 122 -3.64 3.84 -4.15
C LEU A 122 -3.81 5.18 -4.90
N LEU A 123 -5.07 5.64 -5.05
CA LEU A 123 -5.35 6.95 -5.65
C LEU A 123 -4.83 8.09 -4.78
N THR A 124 -5.07 8.03 -3.47
CA THR A 124 -4.57 9.05 -2.54
C THR A 124 -3.05 8.99 -2.39
N CYS A 125 -2.46 7.80 -2.42
CA CYS A 125 -1.01 7.60 -2.50
C CYS A 125 -0.40 8.36 -3.70
N ASN A 126 -0.95 8.15 -4.90
CA ASN A 126 -0.52 8.84 -6.10
C ASN A 126 -0.66 10.36 -5.98
N LEU A 127 -1.75 10.86 -5.41
CA LEU A 127 -1.95 12.30 -5.21
C LEU A 127 -0.93 12.92 -4.25
N VAL A 128 -0.55 12.20 -3.18
CA VAL A 128 0.37 12.68 -2.15
C VAL A 128 1.82 12.61 -2.62
N PHE A 129 2.27 11.46 -3.13
CA PHE A 129 3.67 11.25 -3.51
C PHE A 129 3.97 11.64 -4.95
N LYS A 130 2.97 11.64 -5.82
CA LYS A 130 3.11 11.90 -7.26
C LYS A 130 4.17 10.97 -7.85
N ASN A 131 5.11 11.52 -8.63
CA ASN A 131 6.15 10.76 -9.32
C ASN A 131 7.34 10.34 -8.42
N LYS A 132 7.22 10.44 -7.08
CA LYS A 132 8.29 10.07 -6.14
C LYS A 132 8.26 8.60 -5.71
N THR A 133 7.13 7.94 -5.94
CA THR A 133 6.86 6.58 -5.45
C THR A 133 6.26 5.78 -6.59
N SER A 134 6.81 4.60 -6.87
CA SER A 134 6.20 3.65 -7.78
C SER A 134 4.98 3.01 -7.14
N ILE A 135 3.88 2.90 -7.87
CA ILE A 135 2.64 2.33 -7.35
C ILE A 135 2.27 1.11 -8.20
N ILE A 136 2.05 -0.03 -7.55
CA ILE A 136 1.68 -1.28 -8.21
C ILE A 136 0.32 -1.75 -7.70
N SER A 137 -0.58 -2.07 -8.62
CA SER A 137 -1.83 -2.77 -8.32
C SER A 137 -1.68 -4.28 -8.46
N THR A 138 -2.17 -5.03 -7.48
CA THR A 138 -2.24 -6.50 -7.49
C THR A 138 -3.52 -7.05 -8.12
N ALA A 139 -4.45 -6.19 -8.55
CA ALA A 139 -5.78 -6.62 -8.97
C ALA A 139 -5.78 -7.66 -10.11
N ASN A 140 -4.91 -7.47 -11.13
CA ASN A 140 -4.76 -8.42 -12.23
C ASN A 140 -4.11 -9.73 -11.76
N ILE A 141 -3.13 -9.67 -10.86
CA ILE A 141 -2.46 -10.87 -10.30
C ILE A 141 -3.46 -11.72 -9.50
N LEU A 142 -4.36 -11.05 -8.79
CA LEU A 142 -5.39 -11.70 -7.96
C LEU A 142 -6.59 -12.19 -8.77
N ASP A 143 -6.63 -11.96 -10.08
CA ASP A 143 -7.78 -12.28 -10.94
C ASP A 143 -9.10 -11.68 -10.39
N VAL A 144 -9.00 -10.49 -9.79
CA VAL A 144 -10.17 -9.76 -9.31
C VAL A 144 -10.85 -9.13 -10.53
N PRO A 145 -12.17 -9.31 -10.73
CA PRO A 145 -12.87 -8.64 -11.82
C PRO A 145 -12.85 -7.13 -11.59
N VAL A 146 -12.17 -6.41 -12.47
CA VAL A 146 -12.09 -4.95 -12.47
C VAL A 146 -12.78 -4.40 -13.71
N GLU A 147 -13.56 -3.34 -13.55
CA GLU A 147 -14.11 -2.60 -14.67
C GLU A 147 -13.01 -2.00 -15.56
N TYR A 148 -13.12 -2.16 -16.88
CA TYR A 148 -12.15 -1.68 -17.86
C TYR A 148 -11.79 -0.20 -17.69
N ASN A 149 -12.80 0.65 -17.42
CA ASN A 149 -12.59 2.09 -17.22
C ASN A 149 -11.70 2.40 -16.01
N LEU A 150 -11.77 1.56 -14.97
CA LEU A 150 -10.97 1.71 -13.76
C LEU A 150 -9.53 1.28 -14.00
N VAL A 151 -9.32 0.21 -14.76
CA VAL A 151 -7.97 -0.22 -15.22
C VAL A 151 -7.32 0.88 -16.04
N GLN A 152 -8.03 1.42 -17.04
CA GLN A 152 -7.52 2.53 -17.86
C GLN A 152 -7.20 3.76 -17.02
N PHE A 153 -8.05 4.08 -16.04
CA PHE A 153 -7.79 5.21 -15.16
C PHE A 153 -6.52 5.03 -14.34
N PHE A 154 -6.31 3.84 -13.76
CA PHE A 154 -5.11 3.52 -12.96
C PHE A 154 -3.84 3.59 -13.81
N ASP A 155 -3.88 3.05 -15.03
CA ASP A 155 -2.77 3.16 -15.99
C ASP A 155 -2.46 4.63 -16.33
N ASN A 156 -3.49 5.43 -16.62
CA ASN A 156 -3.34 6.86 -16.96
C ASN A 156 -2.73 7.71 -15.84
N ILE A 157 -2.88 7.32 -14.58
CA ILE A 157 -2.27 8.02 -13.44
C ILE A 157 -0.90 7.43 -13.06
N GLY A 158 -0.40 6.43 -13.80
CA GLY A 158 0.92 5.84 -13.59
C GLY A 158 0.97 4.73 -12.54
N VAL A 159 -0.15 4.05 -12.27
CA VAL A 159 -0.16 2.82 -11.47
C VAL A 159 0.15 1.64 -12.39
N GLU A 160 1.22 0.90 -12.08
CA GLU A 160 1.57 -0.31 -12.81
C GLU A 160 0.63 -1.47 -12.43
N MET A 161 0.13 -2.20 -13.43
CA MET A 161 -0.86 -3.29 -13.22
C MET A 161 -0.38 -4.61 -13.85
N PRO A 162 0.66 -5.25 -13.29
CA PRO A 162 1.23 -6.49 -13.83
C PRO A 162 0.15 -7.58 -13.98
N MET A 163 0.15 -8.30 -15.10
CA MET A 163 -0.88 -9.28 -15.43
C MET A 163 -0.75 -10.59 -14.63
N ASN A 164 0.42 -10.85 -14.07
CA ASN A 164 0.74 -12.08 -13.36
C ASN A 164 1.95 -11.86 -12.44
N ILE A 165 2.25 -12.85 -11.60
CA ILE A 165 3.35 -12.76 -10.62
C ILE A 165 4.73 -12.61 -11.29
N THR A 166 4.93 -13.19 -12.47
CA THR A 166 6.19 -13.06 -13.23
C THR A 166 6.41 -11.63 -13.71
N GLU A 167 5.36 -10.96 -14.19
CA GLU A 167 5.41 -9.54 -14.55
C GLU A 167 5.61 -8.65 -13.33
N PHE A 168 4.96 -8.97 -12.21
CA PHE A 168 5.19 -8.28 -10.95
C PHE A 168 6.67 -8.29 -10.57
N TYR A 169 7.34 -9.45 -10.61
CA TYR A 169 8.78 -9.56 -10.36
C TYR A 169 9.62 -8.71 -11.31
N LYS A 170 9.26 -8.66 -12.59
CA LYS A 170 9.96 -7.79 -13.57
C LYS A 170 9.77 -6.31 -13.26
N THR A 171 8.56 -5.90 -12.87
CA THR A 171 8.29 -4.51 -12.50
C THR A 171 9.09 -4.12 -11.27
N ILE A 172 9.02 -4.90 -10.18
CA ILE A 172 9.74 -4.54 -8.97
C ILE A 172 11.24 -4.46 -9.24
N ASN A 173 11.82 -5.34 -10.07
CA ASN A 173 13.26 -5.36 -10.38
C ASN A 173 13.78 -4.11 -11.08
N LYS A 174 12.88 -3.26 -11.62
CA LYS A 174 13.27 -1.96 -12.21
C LYS A 174 13.39 -0.86 -11.18
N ILE A 175 12.78 -1.04 -10.01
CA ILE A 175 12.73 -0.06 -8.93
C ILE A 175 14.00 -0.28 -8.09
N SER A 176 14.96 0.63 -8.23
CA SER A 176 16.27 0.64 -7.56
C SER A 176 16.33 1.82 -6.60
#